data_AF-A0A6N0NXI5-F1
#
_entry.id   AF-A0A6N0NXI5-F1
#
_cell.length_a   1.000
_cell.length_b   1.000
_cell.length_c   1.000
_cell.angle_alpha   90.00
_cell.angle_beta   90.00
_cell.angle_gamma   90.00
#
_symmetry.space_group_name_H-M   'P 1'
#
loop_
_entity.id
_entity.type
_entity.pdbx_description
1 polymer ?
#
loop_
_entity_poly.entity_id
_entity_poly.type
_entity_poly.pdbx_seq_one_letter_code
_entity_poly.pdbx_strand_id
1 'polypeptide(L)' 'MESDFYRTALIRNFLAKTIKDIDVTLQEATEDDKYRVCSLSKDELDSLLNETVENIVGEDLEATRRGLIIEKIILWCQSK' A
#
# COMPACT_ATOMS: atom_id res chain seq x y z
N MET A 1 3.57 -19.41 -11.35
CA MET A 1 2.44 -18.49 -11.14
C MET A 1 2.36 -18.25 -9.64
N GLU A 2 2.84 -17.10 -9.18
CA GLU A 2 2.44 -16.60 -7.86
C GLU A 2 0.91 -16.46 -7.93
N SER A 3 0.15 -17.16 -7.08
CA SER A 3 -1.32 -17.07 -7.15
C SER A 3 -1.70 -15.61 -6.87
N ASP A 4 -2.63 -15.04 -7.64
CA ASP A 4 -3.08 -13.66 -7.44
C ASP A 4 -3.45 -13.36 -5.98
N PHE A 5 -4.01 -14.36 -5.29
CA PHE A 5 -4.29 -14.31 -3.85
C PHE A 5 -3.05 -14.00 -2.99
N TYR A 6 -1.92 -14.66 -3.26
CA TYR A 6 -0.68 -14.47 -2.52
C TYR A 6 -0.06 -13.09 -2.80
N ARG A 7 -0.07 -12.65 -4.07
CA ARG A 7 0.38 -11.29 -4.43
C ARG A 7 -0.45 -10.23 -3.71
N THR A 8 -1.78 -10.36 -3.70
CA THR A 8 -2.67 -9.44 -2.99
C THR A 8 -2.43 -9.46 -1.48
N ALA A 9 -2.18 -10.62 -0.88
CA ALA A 9 -1.86 -10.72 0.55
C ALA A 9 -0.56 -9.99 0.92
N LEU A 10 0.47 -10.08 0.08
CA LEU A 10 1.73 -9.35 0.26
C LEU A 10 1.55 -7.85 0.14
N ILE A 11 0.78 -7.39 -0.85
CA ILE A 11 0.43 -5.98 -1.02
C ILE A 11 -0.31 -5.46 0.22
N ARG A 12 -1.33 -6.19 0.71
CA ARG A 12 -2.06 -5.79 1.92
C ARG A 12 -1.15 -5.73 3.14
N ASN A 13 -0.20 -6.66 3.29
CA ASN A 13 0.80 -6.61 4.37
C ASN A 13 1.71 -5.38 4.25
N PHE A 14 2.14 -5.03 3.03
CA PHE A 14 2.88 -3.81 2.79
C PHE A 14 2.06 -2.57 3.22
N LEU A 15 0.83 -2.44 2.73
CA LEU A 15 -0.06 -1.32 3.07
C LEU A 15 -0.35 -1.24 4.57
N ALA A 16 -0.50 -2.38 5.24
CA ALA A 16 -0.65 -2.47 6.69
C ALA A 16 0.50 -1.80 7.45
N LYS A 17 1.74 -2.01 7.00
CA LYS A 17 2.93 -1.39 7.56
C LYS A 17 2.99 0.09 7.21
N THR A 18 2.68 0.44 5.96
CA THR A 18 2.65 1.83 5.48
C THR A 18 1.66 2.70 6.27
N ILE A 19 0.50 2.17 6.65
CA ILE A 19 -0.48 2.87 7.48
C ILE A 19 0.13 3.24 8.84
N LYS A 20 0.92 2.33 9.44
CA LYS A 20 1.54 2.52 10.74
C LYS A 20 2.70 3.51 10.67
N ASP A 21 3.59 3.33 9.71
CA ASP A 21 4.76 4.18 9.50
C ASP A 21 5.15 4.22 8.02
N ILE A 22 4.70 5.27 7.34
CA ILE A 22 4.90 5.40 5.90
C ILE A 22 6.36 5.62 5.52
N ASP A 23 7.07 6.46 6.27
CA ASP A 23 8.42 6.87 5.88
C ASP A 23 9.41 5.72 6.08
N VAL A 24 9.30 4.98 7.19
CA VAL A 24 10.11 3.78 7.43
C VAL A 24 9.77 2.68 6.42
N THR A 25 8.48 2.42 6.18
CA THR A 25 8.08 1.33 5.26
C THR A 25 8.59 1.57 3.84
N LEU A 26 8.52 2.81 3.33
CA LEU A 26 9.00 3.12 1.98
C LEU A 26 10.53 3.07 1.87
N GLN A 27 11.25 3.38 2.95
CA GLN A 27 12.71 3.31 3.00
C GLN A 27 13.23 1.86 3.05
N GLU A 28 12.51 0.97 3.74
CA GLU A 28 12.88 -0.45 3.91
C GLU A 28 12.27 -1.37 2.84
N ALA A 29 11.43 -0.82 1.95
CA ALA A 29 10.75 -1.57 0.91
C ALA A 29 11.74 -2.28 -0.03
N THR A 30 11.46 -3.54 -0.34
CA THR A 30 12.28 -4.31 -1.29
C THR A 30 11.89 -3.99 -2.74
N GLU A 31 12.74 -4.36 -3.69
CA GLU A 31 12.41 -4.27 -5.12
C GLU A 31 11.16 -5.08 -5.49
N ASP A 32 10.93 -6.21 -4.81
CA ASP A 32 9.72 -7.00 -5.02
C ASP A 32 8.47 -6.28 -4.50
N ASP A 33 8.56 -5.56 -3.38
CA ASP A 33 7.46 -4.72 -2.88
C ASP A 33 7.16 -3.60 -3.87
N LYS A 34 8.22 -2.95 -4.40
CA LYS A 34 8.11 -1.92 -5.42
C LYS A 34 7.44 -2.47 -6.68
N TYR A 35 7.87 -3.63 -7.18
CA TYR A 35 7.26 -4.28 -8.34
C TYR A 35 5.77 -4.59 -8.11
N ARG A 36 5.40 -5.14 -6.95
CA ARG A 36 4.01 -5.52 -6.65
C ARG A 36 3.10 -4.31 -6.48
N VAL A 37 3.54 -3.28 -5.77
CA VAL A 37 2.72 -2.10 -5.42
C VAL A 37 2.66 -1.11 -6.58
N CYS A 38 3.78 -0.85 -7.26
CA CYS A 38 3.84 0.14 -8.34
C CYS A 38 3.25 -0.34 -9.67
N SER A 39 2.86 -1.61 -9.76
CA SER A 39 2.07 -2.14 -10.88
C SER A 39 0.57 -1.95 -10.71
N LEU A 40 0.11 -1.44 -9.56
CA LEU A 40 -1.29 -1.12 -9.32
C LEU A 40 -1.64 0.26 -9.90
N SER A 41 -2.86 0.37 -10.43
CA SER A 41 -3.48 1.67 -10.67
C SER A 41 -3.78 2.38 -9.35
N LYS A 42 -4.00 3.70 -9.43
CA LYS A 42 -4.41 4.50 -8.26
C LYS A 42 -5.70 3.98 -7.63
N ASP A 43 -6.67 3.56 -8.45
CA ASP A 43 -7.97 3.08 -7.98
C ASP A 43 -7.83 1.72 -7.28
N GLU A 44 -6.98 0.82 -7.80
CA GLU A 44 -6.67 -0.46 -7.14
C GLU A 44 -5.95 -0.25 -5.81
N LEU A 45 -4.97 0.66 -5.78
CA LEU A 45 -4.26 1.02 -4.56
C LEU A 45 -5.22 1.60 -3.51
N ASP A 46 -6.12 2.49 -3.94
CA ASP A 46 -7.13 3.10 -3.09
C ASP A 46 -8.10 2.06 -2.51
N SER A 47 -8.59 1.13 -3.33
CA SER A 47 -9.45 0.03 -2.90
C SER A 47 -8.75 -0.89 -1.91
N LEU A 48 -7.53 -1.34 -2.23
CA LEU A 48 -6.76 -2.25 -1.37
C LEU A 48 -6.39 -1.58 -0.04
N LEU A 49 -6.09 -0.29 -0.04
CA LEU A 49 -5.80 0.46 1.17
C LEU A 49 -7.04 0.53 2.07
N ASN A 50 -8.23 0.77 1.50
CA ASN A 50 -9.49 0.79 2.24
C ASN A 50 -9.80 -0.56 2.89
N GLU A 51 -9.75 -1.63 2.10
CA GLU A 51 -9.94 -3.00 2.60
C GLU A 51 -8.93 -3.35 3.69
N THR A 52 -7.68 -2.91 3.54
CA THR A 52 -6.63 -3.16 4.52
C THR A 52 -6.90 -2.45 5.83
N VAL A 53 -7.37 -1.20 5.78
CA VAL A 53 -7.77 -0.41 6.96
C VAL A 53 -8.93 -1.09 7.70
N GLU A 54 -10.00 -1.45 6.99
CA GLU A 54 -11.17 -2.14 7.54
C GLU A 54 -10.77 -3.41 8.30
N ASN A 55 -9.80 -4.17 7.76
CA ASN A 55 -9.32 -5.41 8.35
C ASN A 55 -8.38 -5.23 9.55
N ILE A 56 -7.63 -4.13 9.64
CA ILE A 56 -6.59 -3.93 10.67
C ILE A 56 -7.10 -3.14 11.86
N VAL A 57 -7.86 -2.08 11.59
CA VAL A 57 -8.17 -1.04 12.60
C VAL A 57 -9.58 -1.23 13.14
N GLY A 58 -10.49 -1.82 12.37
CA GLY A 58 -11.91 -1.79 12.70
C GLY A 58 -12.47 -0.36 12.75
N GLU A 59 -11.73 0.61 12.21
CA GLU A 59 -12.06 2.03 12.13
C GLU A 59 -11.73 2.56 10.73
N ASP A 60 -12.43 3.62 10.32
CA ASP A 60 -12.16 4.33 9.07
C ASP A 60 -10.87 5.15 9.17
N LEU A 61 -9.98 5.00 8.19
CA LEU A 61 -8.82 5.89 8.05
C LEU A 61 -9.32 7.24 7.53
N GLU A 62 -9.03 8.31 8.26
CA GLU A 62 -9.43 9.66 7.83
C GLU A 62 -9.03 9.92 6.37
N ALA A 63 -9.97 10.43 5.57
CA ALA A 63 -9.78 10.64 4.13
C ALA A 63 -8.52 11.45 3.80
N THR A 64 -8.19 12.44 4.62
CA THR A 64 -6.97 13.24 4.53
C THR A 64 -5.72 12.37 4.63
N ARG A 65 -5.65 11.49 5.63
CA ARG A 65 -4.52 10.59 5.85
C ARG A 65 -4.40 9.53 4.76
N ARG A 66 -5.53 9.00 4.29
CA ARG A 66 -5.59 8.07 3.15
C ARG A 66 -5.00 8.69 1.89
N GLY A 67 -5.42 9.92 1.56
CA GLY A 67 -4.91 10.65 0.40
C GLY A 67 -3.40 10.86 0.45
N LEU A 68 -2.87 11.24 1.62
CA LEU A 68 -1.43 11.41 1.84
C LEU A 68 -0.65 10.12 1.63
N ILE A 69 -1.16 8.98 2.12
CA ILE A 69 -0.51 7.67 1.92
C ILE A 69 -0.44 7.32 0.44
N ILE A 70 -1.55 7.47 -0.28
CA ILE A 70 -1.61 7.15 -1.71
C ILE A 70 -0.66 8.04 -2.51
N GLU A 71 -0.65 9.34 -2.24
CA GLU A 71 0.23 10.28 -2.93
C GLU A 71 1.71 9.94 -2.70
N LYS A 72 2.11 9.65 -1.46
CA LYS A 72 3.48 9.24 -1.13
C LYS A 72 3.88 7.94 -1.82
N ILE A 73 3.01 6.92 -1.86
CA ILE A 73 3.28 5.67 -2.58
C ILE A 73 3.45 5.94 -4.08
N ILE A 74 2.60 6.76 -4.70
CA ILE A 74 2.71 7.10 -6.12
C ILE A 74 4.02 7.81 -6.42
N LEU A 75 4.40 8.81 -5.61
CA LEU A 75 5.66 9.52 -5.76
C LEU A 75 6.86 8.59 -5.59
N TRP A 76 6.80 7.67 -4.62
CA TRP A 76 7.81 6.65 -4.43
C TRP A 76 7.93 5.71 -5.64
N CYS A 77 6.81 5.31 -6.24
CA CYS A 77 6.80 4.52 -7.48
C CYS A 77 7.41 5.25 -8.69
N GLN A 78 7.36 6.58 -8.70
CA GLN A 78 7.96 7.42 -9.74
C GLN A 78 9.43 7.75 -9.47
N SER A 79 9.92 7.53 -8.25
CA SER A 79 11.33 7.72 -7.92
C SER A 79 12.20 6.66 -8.60
N LYS A 80 13.20 7.14 -9.37
CA LYS A 80 14.17 6.31 -10.11
C LYS A 80 15.11 5.58 -9.16
#